data_AF-A0A955XQX5-F1
#
_entry.id   AF-A0A955XQX5-F1
#
_cell.length_a   1.000
_cell.length_b   1.000
_cell.length_c   1.000
_cell.angle_alpha   90.00
_cell.angle_beta   90.00
_cell.angle_gamma   90.00
#
_symmetry.space_group_name_H-M   'P 1'
#
loop_
_entity.id
_entity.type
_entity.pdbx_description
1 polymer ?
#
loop_
_entity_poly.entity_id
_entity_poly.type
_entity_poly.pdbx_seq_one_letter_code
_entity_poly.pdbx_strand_id
1 'polypeptide(L)'
;MRSRRSICSALLVLGLWACDDGGDATPGPGADAGPVDAGAADAAAPIVDLAQIPYDRLSDYGFFVGDDLAALQPAAGVHPYLVTAVLWSDDAGKARFVYLPPGGAIEVGGDEDWRLPVGSVVIKNFWFADDQRDREGTARLLETRLLIHEAEGWTGHVYVWDAEQADAERVVAGRRLTLDYLDRAGAPQQQTYLVPNTNQCDQCHANDDVTGLLGVVTRQVDRMIDVDGVARPQLEVLAERGVFAPGADFGDTPRLVDPFGDAPVA
;
A
#
# COMPACT_ATOMS: atom_id res chain seq x y z
N MET A 1 60.51 -47.88 -30.57
CA MET A 1 59.14 -47.76 -30.03
C MET A 1 59.15 -46.69 -28.96
N ARG A 2 58.45 -45.57 -29.21
CA ARG A 2 58.57 -44.32 -28.44
C ARG A 2 57.62 -44.32 -27.23
N SER A 3 58.21 -44.06 -26.07
CA SER A 3 57.59 -43.77 -24.78
C SER A 3 56.62 -42.59 -24.86
N ARG A 4 55.44 -42.71 -24.22
CA ARG A 4 54.55 -41.59 -23.89
C ARG A 4 54.28 -41.61 -22.39
N ARG A 5 54.77 -40.56 -21.70
CA ARG A 5 54.44 -40.22 -20.31
C ARG A 5 53.14 -39.42 -20.32
N SER A 6 52.14 -39.84 -19.55
CA SER A 6 50.94 -39.05 -19.27
C SER A 6 51.26 -37.97 -18.24
N ILE A 7 50.95 -36.72 -18.57
CA ILE A 7 50.94 -35.59 -17.65
C ILE A 7 49.48 -35.35 -17.27
N CYS A 8 49.12 -35.60 -16.02
CA CYS A 8 47.86 -35.14 -15.44
C CYS A 8 48.03 -33.66 -15.05
N SER A 9 47.36 -32.77 -15.76
CA SER A 9 47.19 -31.37 -15.34
C SER A 9 46.01 -31.28 -14.38
N ALA A 10 46.29 -31.00 -13.12
CA ALA A 10 45.31 -30.60 -12.12
C ALA A 10 44.96 -29.11 -12.35
N LEU A 11 43.74 -28.83 -12.78
CA LEU A 11 43.17 -27.48 -12.81
C LEU A 11 42.39 -27.29 -11.50
N LEU A 12 42.97 -26.54 -10.58
CA LEU A 12 42.33 -26.05 -9.37
C LEU A 12 41.43 -24.86 -9.76
N VAL A 13 40.13 -25.10 -9.87
CA VAL A 13 39.13 -24.04 -9.96
C VAL A 13 38.74 -23.66 -8.54
N LEU A 14 39.29 -22.55 -8.03
CA LEU A 14 38.73 -21.86 -6.88
C LEU A 14 37.41 -21.23 -7.32
N GLY A 15 36.31 -21.94 -7.09
CA GLY A 15 34.98 -21.35 -7.12
C GLY A 15 34.84 -20.44 -5.92
N LEU A 16 34.77 -19.13 -6.16
CA LEU A 16 34.19 -18.19 -5.20
C LEU A 16 32.74 -18.64 -4.97
N TRP A 17 32.47 -19.20 -3.81
CA TRP A 17 31.13 -19.19 -3.24
C TRP A 17 30.83 -17.73 -2.88
N ALA A 18 30.08 -17.05 -3.73
CA ALA A 18 29.28 -15.92 -3.28
C ALA A 18 28.16 -16.52 -2.43
N CYS A 19 28.05 -16.08 -1.19
CA CYS A 19 26.83 -16.25 -0.41
C CYS A 19 25.74 -15.51 -1.16
N ASP A 20 24.74 -16.25 -1.62
CA ASP A 20 23.44 -15.72 -2.03
C ASP A 20 22.75 -15.29 -0.73
N ASP A 21 22.96 -14.04 -0.34
CA ASP A 21 22.21 -13.42 0.75
C ASP A 21 20.80 -13.15 0.23
N GLY A 22 19.84 -13.79 0.86
CA GLY A 22 18.47 -13.92 0.41
C GLY A 22 17.75 -12.62 0.12
N GLY A 23 16.68 -12.75 -0.66
CA GLY A 23 15.54 -11.86 -0.58
C GLY A 23 14.91 -11.47 -1.90
N ASP A 24 14.71 -12.39 -2.84
CA ASP A 24 13.69 -12.17 -3.88
C ASP A 24 12.38 -12.79 -3.40
N ALA A 25 11.76 -12.12 -2.43
CA ALA A 25 10.41 -12.44 -2.00
C ALA A 25 9.48 -12.04 -3.15
N THR A 26 9.21 -12.96 -4.07
CA THR A 26 8.16 -12.78 -5.06
C THR A 26 6.90 -12.32 -4.32
N PRO A 27 6.32 -11.14 -4.62
CA PRO A 27 5.22 -10.64 -3.83
C PRO A 27 4.08 -11.67 -3.80
N GLY A 28 3.72 -12.06 -2.58
CA GLY A 28 2.63 -12.98 -2.32
C GLY A 28 1.28 -12.43 -2.81
N PRO A 29 0.24 -13.27 -2.87
CA PRO A 29 -1.12 -12.77 -3.09
C PRO A 29 -1.46 -11.70 -2.06
N GLY A 30 -1.89 -10.51 -2.50
CA GLY A 30 -2.21 -9.40 -1.61
C GLY A 30 -1.04 -8.52 -1.18
N ALA A 31 0.01 -8.37 -1.99
CA ALA A 31 1.11 -7.45 -1.72
C ALA A 31 0.65 -6.01 -1.36
N ASP A 32 1.25 -5.45 -0.31
CA ASP A 32 1.22 -4.01 -0.04
C ASP A 32 2.42 -3.40 -0.75
N ALA A 33 2.16 -2.65 -1.81
CA ALA A 33 3.18 -2.05 -2.65
C ALA A 33 2.67 -0.70 -3.15
N GLY A 34 3.55 0.29 -3.08
CA GLY A 34 3.28 1.67 -3.46
C GLY A 34 4.56 2.50 -3.30
N PRO A 35 4.55 3.77 -3.75
CA PRO A 35 5.71 4.64 -3.57
C PRO A 35 6.03 4.73 -2.09
N VAL A 36 7.31 4.59 -1.74
CA VAL A 36 7.77 4.79 -0.35
C VAL A 36 8.07 6.25 -0.07
N ASP A 37 8.22 7.08 -1.11
CA ASP A 37 8.57 8.49 -1.01
C ASP A 37 7.35 9.37 -0.74
N ALA A 38 7.50 10.29 0.23
CA ALA A 38 6.52 11.34 0.44
C ALA A 38 6.58 12.33 -0.73
N GLY A 39 5.41 12.87 -1.10
CA GLY A 39 5.22 13.71 -2.27
C GLY A 39 6.21 14.88 -2.40
N ALA A 40 6.30 15.44 -3.61
CA ALA A 40 7.13 16.62 -3.85
C ALA A 40 6.61 17.80 -3.01
N ALA A 41 7.50 18.44 -2.22
CA ALA A 41 7.15 19.54 -1.32
C ALA A 41 6.52 20.77 -2.03
N ASP A 42 6.72 20.87 -3.35
CA ASP A 42 6.22 21.97 -4.19
C ASP A 42 4.88 21.65 -4.88
N ALA A 43 4.30 20.46 -4.64
CA ALA A 43 2.99 20.10 -5.16
C ALA A 43 1.87 20.92 -4.52
N ALA A 44 0.83 21.25 -5.29
CA ALA A 44 -0.37 21.88 -4.76
C ALA A 44 -0.99 20.99 -3.66
N ALA A 45 -1.44 21.63 -2.58
CA ALA A 45 -2.03 20.92 -1.46
C ALA A 45 -3.38 20.27 -1.87
N PRO A 46 -3.68 19.06 -1.39
CA PRO A 46 -4.99 18.45 -1.56
C PRO A 46 -6.13 19.37 -1.09
N ILE A 47 -7.24 19.30 -1.79
CA ILE A 47 -8.47 20.02 -1.49
C ILE A 47 -9.38 19.07 -0.72
N VAL A 48 -9.51 19.28 0.59
CA VAL A 48 -10.43 18.51 1.45
C VAL A 48 -11.32 19.50 2.20
N ASP A 49 -12.38 19.95 1.52
CA ASP A 49 -13.44 20.77 2.14
C ASP A 49 -14.57 19.84 2.62
N LEU A 50 -14.61 19.59 3.94
CA LEU A 50 -15.62 18.74 4.58
C LEU A 50 -17.07 19.18 4.29
N ALA A 51 -17.30 20.44 3.88
CA ALA A 51 -18.64 20.92 3.52
C ALA A 51 -19.05 20.59 2.07
N GLN A 52 -18.11 20.17 1.22
CA GLN A 52 -18.34 19.92 -0.21
C GLN A 52 -18.10 18.48 -0.64
N ILE A 53 -17.35 17.70 0.14
CA ILE A 53 -17.07 16.30 -0.13
C ILE A 53 -18.27 15.40 0.27
N PRO A 54 -18.39 14.19 -0.29
CA PRO A 54 -17.50 13.57 -1.27
C PRO A 54 -17.60 14.20 -2.66
N TYR A 55 -16.45 14.42 -3.31
CA TYR A 55 -16.40 14.83 -4.71
C TYR A 55 -16.76 13.66 -5.65
N ASP A 56 -17.15 13.97 -6.88
CA ASP A 56 -17.52 12.94 -7.85
C ASP A 56 -16.30 12.30 -8.52
N ARG A 57 -15.19 13.04 -8.68
CA ARG A 57 -13.92 12.55 -9.23
C ARG A 57 -12.83 12.50 -8.17
N LEU A 58 -11.97 11.48 -8.25
CA LEU A 58 -10.83 11.35 -7.33
C LEU A 58 -9.82 12.49 -7.52
N SER A 59 -9.59 12.93 -8.76
CA SER A 59 -8.68 14.05 -9.04
C SER A 59 -9.09 15.38 -8.39
N ASP A 60 -10.37 15.59 -8.09
CA ASP A 60 -10.85 16.83 -7.45
C ASP A 60 -10.28 17.01 -6.03
N TYR A 61 -9.87 15.91 -5.38
CA TYR A 61 -9.19 15.96 -4.09
C TYR A 61 -7.73 16.40 -4.18
N GLY A 62 -7.06 16.22 -5.32
CA GLY A 62 -5.64 16.54 -5.48
C GLY A 62 -4.68 15.69 -4.63
N PHE A 63 -5.05 14.46 -4.25
CA PHE A 63 -4.16 13.58 -3.47
C PHE A 63 -2.92 13.11 -4.24
N PHE A 64 -3.01 13.05 -5.56
CA PHE A 64 -1.93 12.61 -6.45
C PHE A 64 -1.62 13.70 -7.48
N VAL A 65 -0.35 13.83 -7.85
CA VAL A 65 0.15 14.89 -8.73
C VAL A 65 0.76 14.34 -10.02
N GLY A 66 0.86 15.21 -11.02
CA GLY A 66 1.38 14.87 -12.35
C GLY A 66 0.27 14.64 -13.37
N ASP A 67 0.66 14.47 -14.63
CA ASP A 67 -0.28 14.21 -15.74
C ASP A 67 -0.79 12.76 -15.74
N ASP A 68 -0.03 11.86 -15.11
CA ASP A 68 -0.38 10.45 -14.91
C ASP A 68 -0.79 10.22 -13.45
N LEU A 69 -2.10 10.28 -13.19
CA LEU A 69 -2.63 10.04 -11.84
C LEU A 69 -2.48 8.57 -11.42
N ALA A 70 -2.39 7.63 -12.36
CA ALA A 70 -2.24 6.21 -12.06
C ALA A 70 -0.85 5.86 -11.53
N ALA A 71 0.14 6.74 -11.73
CA ALA A 71 1.44 6.66 -11.05
C ALA A 71 1.34 6.85 -9.53
N LEU A 72 0.20 7.34 -9.02
CA LEU A 72 -0.08 7.58 -7.61
C LEU A 72 1.01 8.40 -6.90
N GLN A 73 1.64 9.34 -7.61
CA GLN A 73 2.65 10.22 -7.03
C GLN A 73 1.99 11.11 -5.98
N PRO A 74 2.32 10.97 -4.68
CA PRO A 74 1.59 11.68 -3.63
C PRO A 74 1.80 13.20 -3.72
N ALA A 75 0.76 13.95 -3.39
CA ALA A 75 0.86 15.39 -3.16
C ALA A 75 1.43 15.71 -1.76
N ALA A 76 1.70 16.99 -1.50
CA ALA A 76 2.14 17.43 -0.18
C ALA A 76 1.10 17.10 0.91
N GLY A 77 1.54 16.55 2.04
CA GLY A 77 0.67 16.09 3.13
C GLY A 77 0.00 14.73 2.90
N VAL A 78 0.28 14.07 1.77
CA VAL A 78 -0.11 12.68 1.49
C VAL A 78 1.10 11.78 1.73
N HIS A 79 0.99 10.90 2.71
CA HIS A 79 2.10 10.07 3.18
C HIS A 79 1.83 8.60 2.88
N PRO A 80 2.63 7.95 2.03
CA PRO A 80 2.50 6.52 1.82
C PRO A 80 2.93 5.74 3.06
N TYR A 81 2.32 4.58 3.25
CA TYR A 81 2.71 3.63 4.28
C TYR A 81 2.39 2.20 3.85
N LEU A 82 3.09 1.24 4.44
CA LEU A 82 2.86 -0.18 4.27
C LEU A 82 2.34 -0.81 5.55
N VAL A 83 1.67 -1.94 5.44
CA VAL A 83 1.17 -2.75 6.55
C VAL A 83 1.79 -4.14 6.54
N THR A 84 1.91 -4.76 7.71
CA THR A 84 2.51 -6.10 7.85
C THR A 84 1.55 -7.21 7.47
N ALA A 85 0.36 -7.28 8.09
CA ALA A 85 -0.64 -8.29 7.80
C ALA A 85 -1.63 -7.78 6.75
N VAL A 86 -1.34 -8.03 5.47
CA VAL A 86 -2.17 -7.52 4.39
C VAL A 86 -3.42 -8.36 4.21
N LEU A 87 -4.60 -7.73 4.32
CA LEU A 87 -5.86 -8.41 4.02
C LEU A 87 -5.90 -8.85 2.56
N TRP A 88 -6.23 -10.13 2.32
CA TRP A 88 -6.42 -10.67 0.97
C TRP A 88 -7.64 -10.03 0.28
N SER A 89 -7.55 -9.79 -1.04
CA SER A 89 -8.61 -9.11 -1.81
C SER A 89 -8.64 -9.56 -3.27
N ASP A 90 -8.94 -10.84 -3.51
CA ASP A 90 -9.05 -11.41 -4.87
C ASP A 90 -7.78 -11.16 -5.72
N ASP A 91 -6.62 -11.39 -5.11
CA ASP A 91 -5.26 -11.16 -5.66
C ASP A 91 -4.90 -9.71 -6.00
N ALA A 92 -5.79 -8.75 -5.73
CA ALA A 92 -5.49 -7.34 -5.87
C ALA A 92 -4.44 -6.88 -4.84
N GLY A 93 -3.40 -6.22 -5.36
CA GLY A 93 -2.44 -5.49 -4.55
C GLY A 93 -3.03 -4.17 -4.08
N LYS A 94 -2.33 -3.53 -3.14
CA LYS A 94 -2.80 -2.29 -2.50
C LYS A 94 -1.64 -1.32 -2.34
N ALA A 95 -1.88 -0.06 -2.69
CA ALA A 95 -1.05 1.07 -2.27
C ALA A 95 -1.84 1.90 -1.26
N ARG A 96 -1.21 2.27 -0.14
CA ARG A 96 -1.89 2.95 0.97
C ARG A 96 -1.23 4.28 1.28
N PHE A 97 -2.08 5.25 1.58
CA PHE A 97 -1.66 6.60 1.94
C PHE A 97 -2.52 7.13 3.08
N VAL A 98 -1.95 8.03 3.86
CA VAL A 98 -2.68 8.88 4.81
C VAL A 98 -2.47 10.33 4.40
N TYR A 99 -3.58 11.05 4.20
CA TYR A 99 -3.58 12.51 4.10
C TYR A 99 -3.84 13.12 5.47
N LEU A 100 -3.03 14.10 5.84
CA LEU A 100 -3.24 14.93 7.02
C LEU A 100 -3.56 16.37 6.60
N PRO A 101 -4.59 16.99 7.19
CA PRO A 101 -4.88 18.41 6.93
C PRO A 101 -3.70 19.28 7.38
N PRO A 102 -3.52 20.48 6.82
CA PRO A 102 -2.42 21.36 7.17
C PRO A 102 -2.30 21.60 8.68
N GLY A 103 -1.12 21.32 9.24
CA GLY A 103 -0.84 21.44 10.68
C GLY A 103 -1.41 20.30 11.55
N GLY A 104 -2.12 19.35 10.95
CA GLY A 104 -2.57 18.12 11.59
C GLY A 104 -1.43 17.10 11.72
N ALA A 105 -1.44 16.35 12.82
CA ALA A 105 -0.54 15.25 13.06
C ALA A 105 -1.29 14.15 13.84
N ILE A 106 -0.87 12.90 13.67
CA ILE A 106 -1.44 11.75 14.38
C ILE A 106 -0.94 11.77 15.82
N GLU A 107 -1.87 11.77 16.78
CA GLU A 107 -1.53 11.51 18.17
C GLU A 107 -1.48 10.00 18.40
N VAL A 108 -0.42 9.52 19.05
CA VAL A 108 -0.34 8.12 19.49
C VAL A 108 -0.73 8.08 20.97
N GLY A 109 -1.92 7.55 21.26
CA GLY A 109 -2.41 7.30 22.60
C GLY A 109 -1.79 6.05 23.25
N GLY A 110 -2.15 5.81 24.51
CA GLY A 110 -1.89 4.52 25.16
C GLY A 110 -2.61 3.38 24.43
N ASP A 111 -2.05 2.17 24.50
CA ASP A 111 -2.54 0.97 23.81
C ASP A 111 -2.62 1.11 22.26
N GLU A 112 -1.75 1.95 21.68
CA GLU A 112 -1.62 2.14 20.23
C GLU A 112 -2.82 2.79 19.53
N ASP A 113 -3.65 3.52 20.29
CA ASP A 113 -4.77 4.30 19.77
C ASP A 113 -4.25 5.50 18.95
N TRP A 114 -4.17 5.36 17.63
CA TRP A 114 -3.83 6.45 16.73
C TRP A 114 -5.05 7.33 16.53
N ARG A 115 -4.97 8.58 17.00
CA ARG A 115 -6.01 9.59 16.79
C ARG A 115 -5.57 10.53 15.67
N LEU A 116 -6.24 10.40 14.53
CA LEU A 116 -6.06 11.29 13.39
C LEU A 116 -6.95 12.52 13.58
N PRO A 117 -6.53 13.73 13.19
CA PRO A 117 -7.37 14.92 13.27
C PRO A 117 -8.55 14.84 12.28
N VAL A 118 -9.64 15.54 12.58
CA VAL A 118 -10.77 15.74 11.65
C VAL A 118 -10.24 16.39 10.35
N GLY A 119 -10.71 15.90 9.21
CA GLY A 119 -10.20 16.23 7.87
C GLY A 119 -9.12 15.28 7.35
N SER A 120 -8.64 14.33 8.16
CA SER A 120 -7.71 13.30 7.68
C SER A 120 -8.40 12.32 6.74
N VAL A 121 -7.65 11.77 5.78
CA VAL A 121 -8.18 10.78 4.84
C VAL A 121 -7.23 9.59 4.75
N VAL A 122 -7.75 8.39 4.95
CA VAL A 122 -7.01 7.15 4.68
C VAL A 122 -7.40 6.65 3.30
N ILE A 123 -6.41 6.48 2.46
CA ILE A 123 -6.56 6.23 1.02
C ILE A 123 -6.00 4.84 0.73
N LYS A 124 -6.80 4.00 0.07
CA LYS A 124 -6.39 2.66 -0.37
C LYS A 124 -6.65 2.55 -1.86
N ASN A 125 -5.60 2.42 -2.65
CA ASN A 125 -5.68 2.16 -4.08
C ASN A 125 -5.49 0.66 -4.32
N PHE A 126 -6.47 0.02 -4.94
CA PHE A 126 -6.44 -1.39 -5.29
C PHE A 126 -6.02 -1.52 -6.75
N TRP A 127 -5.02 -2.36 -7.00
CA TRP A 127 -4.48 -2.60 -8.33
C TRP A 127 -4.41 -4.09 -8.62
N PHE A 128 -4.36 -4.42 -9.91
CA PHE A 128 -4.30 -5.79 -10.39
C PHE A 128 -3.26 -5.93 -11.49
N ALA A 129 -2.41 -6.95 -11.38
CA ALA A 129 -1.40 -7.25 -12.38
C ALA A 129 -2.03 -7.97 -13.58
N ASP A 130 -1.80 -7.43 -14.77
CA ASP A 130 -2.21 -8.02 -16.04
C ASP A 130 -1.38 -9.26 -16.39
N ASP A 131 -0.13 -9.29 -15.92
CA ASP A 131 0.73 -10.46 -15.95
C ASP A 131 1.21 -10.80 -14.55
N GLN A 132 0.73 -11.89 -13.96
CA GLN A 132 1.12 -12.30 -12.61
C GLN A 132 2.58 -12.77 -12.51
N ARG A 133 3.30 -12.92 -13.62
CA ARG A 133 4.75 -13.16 -13.66
C ARG A 133 5.55 -11.86 -13.47
N ASP A 134 4.92 -10.71 -13.75
CA ASP A 134 5.47 -9.37 -13.59
C ASP A 134 4.46 -8.47 -12.87
N ARG A 135 4.32 -8.73 -11.56
CA ARG A 135 3.28 -8.12 -10.74
C ARG A 135 3.41 -6.60 -10.59
N GLU A 136 4.61 -6.06 -10.76
CA GLU A 136 4.89 -4.62 -10.60
C GLU A 136 5.03 -3.90 -11.94
N GLY A 137 5.37 -4.59 -13.04
CA GLY A 137 5.60 -3.96 -14.33
C GLY A 137 4.35 -3.71 -15.18
N THR A 138 3.30 -4.54 -15.06
CA THR A 138 2.03 -4.35 -15.79
C THR A 138 0.83 -4.47 -14.86
N ALA A 139 0.47 -3.36 -14.19
CA ALA A 139 -0.69 -3.32 -13.32
C ALA A 139 -1.68 -2.23 -13.73
N ARG A 140 -2.96 -2.48 -13.49
CA ARG A 140 -4.05 -1.49 -13.62
C ARG A 140 -4.69 -1.22 -12.26
N LEU A 141 -5.03 0.04 -12.00
CA LEU A 141 -5.87 0.44 -10.89
C LEU A 141 -7.31 0.02 -11.15
N LEU A 142 -7.94 -0.52 -10.11
CA LEU A 142 -9.32 -0.98 -10.12
C LEU A 142 -10.22 0.01 -9.39
N GLU A 143 -9.87 0.32 -8.14
CA GLU A 143 -10.65 1.18 -7.27
C GLU A 143 -9.78 1.92 -6.26
N THR A 144 -10.27 3.06 -5.80
CA THR A 144 -9.74 3.79 -4.66
C THR A 144 -10.80 3.87 -3.58
N ARG A 145 -10.46 3.48 -2.36
CA ARG A 145 -11.32 3.64 -1.18
C ARG A 145 -10.78 4.77 -0.33
N LEU A 146 -11.65 5.71 0.02
CA LEU A 146 -11.38 6.78 0.97
C LEU A 146 -12.13 6.50 2.26
N LEU A 147 -11.45 6.59 3.39
CA LEU A 147 -12.06 6.77 4.71
C LEU A 147 -11.76 8.19 5.14
N ILE A 148 -12.79 9.02 5.23
CA ILE A 148 -12.70 10.44 5.55
C ILE A 148 -13.08 10.64 7.01
N HIS A 149 -12.22 11.31 7.79
CA HIS A 149 -12.49 11.63 9.18
C HIS A 149 -13.31 12.92 9.27
N GLU A 150 -14.60 12.78 9.51
CA GLU A 150 -15.54 13.86 9.76
C GLU A 150 -15.69 14.12 11.27
N ALA A 151 -16.41 15.17 11.66
CA ALA A 151 -16.59 15.52 13.07
C ALA A 151 -17.36 14.43 13.85
N GLU A 152 -18.25 13.72 13.17
CA GLU A 152 -19.10 12.66 13.71
C GLU A 152 -18.46 11.26 13.62
N GLY A 153 -17.34 11.10 12.92
CA GLY A 153 -16.65 9.82 12.76
C GLY A 153 -16.08 9.60 11.36
N TRP A 154 -15.87 8.34 10.99
CA TRP A 154 -15.29 7.97 9.70
C TRP A 154 -16.37 7.63 8.67
N THR A 155 -16.30 8.27 7.51
CA THR A 155 -17.20 7.98 6.37
C THR A 155 -16.41 7.34 5.23
N GLY A 156 -16.93 6.22 4.70
CA GLY A 156 -16.35 5.50 3.59
C GLY A 156 -16.86 5.94 2.21
N HIS A 157 -15.98 6.04 1.24
CA HIS A 157 -16.31 6.28 -0.17
C HIS A 157 -15.47 5.40 -1.09
N VAL A 158 -16.04 5.03 -2.24
CA VAL A 158 -15.40 4.15 -3.23
C VAL A 158 -15.43 4.83 -4.59
N TYR A 159 -14.30 4.82 -5.27
CA TYR A 159 -14.08 5.36 -6.61
C TYR A 159 -13.59 4.24 -7.52
N VAL A 160 -14.10 4.14 -8.74
CA VAL A 160 -13.67 3.15 -9.72
C VAL A 160 -12.90 3.83 -10.83
N TRP A 161 -11.70 3.33 -11.12
CA TRP A 161 -10.85 3.84 -12.18
C TRP A 161 -11.43 3.54 -13.56
N ASP A 162 -11.26 4.49 -14.48
CA ASP A 162 -11.62 4.31 -15.87
C ASP A 162 -10.67 3.36 -16.62
N ALA A 163 -11.07 2.94 -17.82
CA ALA A 163 -10.28 2.01 -18.63
C ALA A 163 -8.99 2.65 -19.16
N GLU A 164 -9.01 3.98 -19.32
CA GLU A 164 -7.90 4.82 -19.76
C GLU A 164 -6.85 5.05 -18.66
N GLN A 165 -7.16 4.68 -17.41
CA GLN A 165 -6.35 4.92 -16.21
C GLN A 165 -6.07 6.41 -15.96
N ALA A 166 -7.02 7.27 -16.36
CA ALA A 166 -6.88 8.71 -16.26
C ALA A 166 -7.42 9.26 -14.94
N ASP A 167 -8.54 8.74 -14.44
CA ASP A 167 -9.10 9.09 -13.14
C ASP A 167 -10.05 8.00 -12.60
N ALA A 168 -10.64 8.25 -11.43
CA ALA A 168 -11.65 7.40 -10.83
C ALA A 168 -12.93 8.18 -10.47
N GLU A 169 -14.09 7.58 -10.74
CA GLU A 169 -15.41 8.14 -10.46
C GLU A 169 -16.04 7.48 -9.24
N ARG A 170 -16.70 8.29 -8.40
CA ARG A 170 -17.39 7.81 -7.21
C ARG A 170 -18.54 6.87 -7.57
N VAL A 171 -18.61 5.72 -6.88
CA VAL A 171 -19.71 4.75 -7.01
C VAL A 171 -20.36 4.48 -5.67
N VAL A 172 -21.70 4.43 -5.66
CA VAL A 172 -22.47 4.11 -4.45
C VAL A 172 -22.90 2.65 -4.42
N ALA A 173 -23.35 2.11 -5.55
CA ALA A 173 -23.90 0.74 -5.65
C ALA A 173 -22.83 -0.36 -5.81
N GLY A 174 -21.55 0.00 -5.81
CA GLY A 174 -20.44 -0.89 -6.17
C GLY A 174 -20.40 -1.18 -7.67
N ARG A 175 -19.51 -2.08 -8.08
CA ARG A 175 -19.33 -2.47 -9.49
C ARG A 175 -18.79 -3.89 -9.63
N ARG A 176 -19.04 -4.53 -10.77
CA ARG A 176 -18.37 -5.78 -11.17
C ARG A 176 -17.42 -5.45 -12.31
N LEU A 177 -16.15 -5.78 -12.14
CA LEU A 177 -15.11 -5.61 -13.15
C LEU A 177 -14.72 -6.98 -13.67
N THR A 178 -14.69 -7.16 -14.99
CA THR A 178 -14.13 -8.36 -15.63
C THR A 178 -12.67 -8.10 -15.90
N LEU A 179 -11.80 -8.95 -15.34
CA LEU A 179 -10.35 -8.84 -15.44
C LEU A 179 -9.81 -10.00 -16.27
N ASP A 180 -9.24 -9.69 -17.42
CA ASP A 180 -8.45 -10.62 -18.23
C ASP A 180 -6.97 -10.47 -17.86
N TYR A 181 -6.27 -11.58 -17.62
CA TYR A 181 -4.86 -11.55 -17.17
C TYR A 181 -4.10 -12.83 -17.53
N LEU A 182 -2.78 -12.81 -17.41
CA LEU A 182 -1.92 -14.00 -17.49
C LEU A 182 -1.59 -14.48 -16.09
N ASP A 183 -1.85 -15.76 -15.79
CA ASP A 183 -1.47 -16.36 -14.52
C ASP A 183 0.06 -16.56 -14.40
N ARG A 184 0.50 -17.07 -13.25
CA ARG A 184 1.93 -17.34 -12.97
C ARG A 184 2.57 -18.35 -13.95
N ALA A 185 1.78 -19.17 -14.64
CA ALA A 185 2.25 -20.07 -15.70
C ALA A 185 2.24 -19.40 -17.09
N GLY A 186 1.76 -18.16 -17.21
CA GLY A 186 1.60 -17.43 -18.45
C GLY A 186 0.35 -17.82 -19.24
N ALA A 187 -0.61 -18.52 -18.63
CA ALA A 187 -1.86 -18.90 -19.29
C ALA A 187 -2.91 -17.79 -19.15
N PRO A 188 -3.69 -17.49 -20.22
CA PRO A 188 -4.79 -16.54 -20.14
C PRO A 188 -5.88 -17.01 -19.18
N GLN A 189 -6.30 -16.12 -18.29
CA GLN A 189 -7.37 -16.30 -17.32
C GLN A 189 -8.34 -15.10 -17.38
N GLN A 190 -9.53 -15.32 -16.84
CA GLN A 190 -10.53 -14.28 -16.63
C GLN A 190 -11.13 -14.43 -15.24
N GLN A 191 -11.23 -13.33 -14.48
CA GLN A 191 -11.94 -13.30 -13.20
C GLN A 191 -12.89 -12.11 -13.09
N THR A 192 -13.86 -12.22 -12.20
CA THR A 192 -14.72 -11.07 -11.82
C THR A 192 -14.24 -10.51 -10.49
N TYR A 193 -13.86 -9.23 -10.48
CA TYR A 193 -13.56 -8.47 -9.28
C TYR A 193 -14.79 -7.69 -8.81
N LEU A 194 -15.07 -7.75 -7.52
CA LEU A 194 -16.24 -7.10 -6.91
C LEU A 194 -15.81 -5.84 -6.16
N VAL A 195 -16.14 -4.68 -6.73
CA VAL A 195 -16.06 -3.39 -6.05
C VAL A 195 -17.26 -3.30 -5.08
N PRO A 196 -17.04 -3.16 -3.76
CA PRO A 196 -18.13 -3.11 -2.79
C PRO A 196 -18.97 -1.86 -2.98
N ASN A 197 -20.23 -1.93 -2.54
CA ASN A 197 -21.06 -0.74 -2.42
C ASN A 197 -20.70 0.04 -1.15
N THR A 198 -21.01 1.34 -1.10
CA THR A 198 -20.63 2.21 0.03
C THR A 198 -21.16 1.69 1.37
N ASN A 199 -22.38 1.15 1.39
CA ASN A 199 -23.02 0.64 2.62
C ASN A 199 -22.47 -0.72 3.08
N GLN A 200 -21.61 -1.37 2.29
CA GLN A 200 -20.91 -2.60 2.67
C GLN A 200 -19.61 -2.31 3.42
N CYS A 201 -19.09 -1.08 3.37
CA CYS A 201 -17.91 -0.70 4.13
C CYS A 201 -18.18 -0.77 5.65
N ASP A 202 -19.34 -0.28 6.09
CA ASP A 202 -19.73 -0.29 7.51
C ASP A 202 -19.98 -1.71 8.03
N GLN A 203 -20.35 -2.66 7.18
CA GLN A 203 -20.62 -4.05 7.60
C GLN A 203 -19.37 -4.79 8.09
N CYS A 204 -18.17 -4.33 7.71
CA CYS A 204 -16.91 -4.90 8.16
C CYS A 204 -16.09 -3.96 9.06
N HIS A 205 -16.39 -2.66 9.09
CA HIS A 205 -15.72 -1.66 9.92
C HIS A 205 -16.54 -1.21 11.15
N ALA A 206 -17.80 -1.60 11.26
CA ALA A 206 -18.60 -1.35 12.46
C ALA A 206 -18.10 -2.23 13.62
N ASN A 207 -17.67 -1.58 14.70
CA ASN A 207 -17.55 -2.19 16.01
C ASN A 207 -18.44 -1.38 16.97
N ASP A 208 -19.44 -2.02 17.58
CA ASP A 208 -20.43 -1.35 18.44
C ASP A 208 -21.05 -0.08 17.80
N ASP A 209 -21.46 -0.17 16.54
CA ASP A 209 -22.06 0.92 15.73
C ASP A 209 -21.12 2.11 15.40
N VAL A 210 -19.80 1.98 15.63
CA VAL A 210 -18.80 2.98 15.23
C VAL A 210 -17.93 2.41 14.10
N THR A 211 -17.87 3.11 12.96
CA THR A 211 -16.93 2.81 11.87
C THR A 211 -15.52 3.17 12.33
N GLY A 212 -14.73 2.14 12.64
CA GLY A 212 -13.35 2.27 13.12
C GLY A 212 -12.31 2.06 12.01
N LEU A 213 -11.12 2.64 12.18
CA LEU A 213 -10.06 2.48 11.21
C LEU A 213 -9.32 1.16 11.40
N LEU A 214 -9.56 0.20 10.51
CA LEU A 214 -8.88 -1.09 10.55
C LEU A 214 -7.53 -0.98 9.80
N GLY A 215 -6.44 -0.98 10.56
CA GLY A 215 -5.08 -1.20 10.06
C GLY A 215 -4.13 0.01 10.03
N VAL A 216 -4.51 1.15 10.62
CA VAL A 216 -3.58 2.26 10.91
C VAL A 216 -3.34 2.29 12.41
N VAL A 217 -2.55 1.31 12.85
CA VAL A 217 -2.17 1.10 14.25
C VAL A 217 -0.71 0.67 14.29
N THR A 218 -0.01 0.95 15.39
CA THR A 218 1.43 0.72 15.52
C THR A 218 1.84 -0.70 15.10
N ARG A 219 1.29 -1.78 15.69
CA ARG A 219 1.66 -3.18 15.32
C ARG A 219 1.56 -3.52 13.85
N GLN A 220 0.65 -2.86 13.13
CA GLN A 220 0.37 -3.13 11.73
C GLN A 220 1.28 -2.32 10.81
N VAL A 221 1.71 -1.13 11.22
CA VAL A 221 2.59 -0.22 10.45
C VAL A 221 4.07 -0.37 10.84
N ASP A 222 4.36 -0.96 12.00
CA ASP A 222 5.72 -1.18 12.48
C ASP A 222 6.44 -2.29 11.69
N ARG A 223 7.15 -1.87 10.64
CA ARG A 223 7.97 -2.71 9.78
C ARG A 223 9.15 -1.93 9.22
N MET A 224 10.13 -2.67 8.68
CA MET A 224 11.18 -2.09 7.85
C MET A 224 10.64 -1.82 6.45
N ILE A 225 11.06 -0.70 5.86
CA ILE A 225 10.80 -0.32 4.47
C ILE A 225 12.12 0.05 3.78
N ASP A 226 12.19 -0.18 2.48
CA ASP A 226 13.29 0.33 1.66
C ASP A 226 13.02 1.80 1.37
N VAL A 227 13.99 2.67 1.64
CA VAL A 227 14.00 4.08 1.24
C VAL A 227 15.33 4.34 0.56
N ASP A 228 15.31 4.62 -0.74
CA ASP A 228 16.51 4.84 -1.57
C ASP A 228 17.56 3.71 -1.49
N GLY A 229 17.12 2.45 -1.41
CA GLY A 229 17.98 1.27 -1.28
C GLY A 229 18.48 1.00 0.14
N VAL A 230 17.92 1.69 1.14
CA VAL A 230 18.30 1.55 2.55
C VAL A 230 17.09 1.11 3.37
N ALA A 231 17.23 -0.02 4.07
CA ALA A 231 16.22 -0.48 5.01
C ALA A 231 16.11 0.47 6.23
N ARG A 232 14.94 1.06 6.44
CA ARG A 232 14.65 1.99 7.55
C ARG A 232 13.37 1.59 8.29
N PRO A 233 13.25 1.87 9.61
CA PRO A 233 11.99 1.69 10.34
C PRO A 233 10.93 2.66 9.82
N GLN A 234 9.78 2.14 9.38
CA GLN A 234 8.73 2.96 8.77
C GLN A 234 8.18 4.02 9.73
N LEU A 235 7.99 3.68 11.01
CA LEU A 235 7.48 4.63 12.01
C LEU A 235 8.41 5.84 12.19
N GLU A 236 9.72 5.64 12.13
CA GLU A 236 10.71 6.73 12.16
C GLU A 236 10.62 7.58 10.89
N VAL A 237 10.53 6.94 9.71
CA VAL A 237 10.37 7.65 8.42
C VAL A 237 9.10 8.49 8.40
N LEU A 238 7.99 7.97 8.91
CA LEU A 238 6.72 8.70 9.04
C LEU A 238 6.83 9.84 10.07
N ALA A 239 7.51 9.64 11.20
CA ALA A 239 7.77 10.69 12.19
C ALA A 239 8.62 11.83 11.61
N GLU A 240 9.67 11.52 10.85
CA GLU A 240 10.52 12.51 10.15
C GLU A 240 9.72 13.34 9.14
N ARG A 241 8.69 12.73 8.53
CA ARG A 241 7.76 13.39 7.59
C ARG A 241 6.70 14.23 8.29
N GLY A 242 6.70 14.29 9.62
CA GLY A 242 5.73 15.06 10.41
C GLY A 242 4.36 14.40 10.53
N VAL A 243 4.26 13.09 10.26
CA VAL A 243 2.99 12.34 10.33
C VAL A 243 2.49 12.26 11.78
N PHE A 244 3.40 12.17 12.75
CA PHE A 244 3.05 12.04 14.17
C PHE A 244 3.31 13.33 14.94
N ALA A 245 2.53 13.53 16.00
CA ALA A 245 2.75 14.61 16.94
C ALA A 245 4.16 14.49 17.58
N PRO A 246 4.82 15.62 17.91
CA PRO A 246 6.14 15.59 18.54
C PRO A 246 6.14 14.76 19.83
N GLY A 247 7.11 13.86 19.96
CA GLY A 247 7.23 13.00 21.14
C GLY A 247 6.28 11.79 21.14
N ALA A 248 5.72 11.43 19.98
CA ALA A 248 4.98 10.18 19.82
C ALA A 248 5.80 8.98 20.34
N ASP A 249 5.19 8.22 21.23
CA ASP A 249 5.74 6.99 21.79
C ASP A 249 4.96 5.82 21.19
N PHE A 250 5.67 4.95 20.48
CA PHE A 250 5.08 3.77 19.84
C PHE A 250 5.05 2.56 20.78
N GLY A 251 5.66 2.66 21.97
CA GLY A 251 5.77 1.57 22.95
C GLY A 251 6.56 0.36 22.43
N ASP A 252 6.55 -0.71 23.22
CA ASP A 252 7.18 -2.01 22.89
C ASP A 252 6.19 -3.03 22.31
N THR A 253 5.10 -2.56 21.70
CA THR A 253 4.03 -3.48 21.33
C THR A 253 4.48 -4.46 20.24
N PRO A 254 4.21 -5.77 20.38
CA PRO A 254 4.71 -6.72 19.40
C PRO A 254 4.13 -6.47 18.01
N ARG A 255 4.99 -6.39 17.00
CA ARG A 255 4.59 -6.30 15.59
C ARG A 255 3.66 -7.43 15.21
N LEU A 256 2.75 -7.19 14.26
CA LEU A 256 2.05 -8.29 13.61
C LEU A 256 3.05 -9.13 12.81
N VAL A 257 2.72 -10.41 12.65
CA VAL A 257 3.48 -11.33 11.80
C VAL A 257 2.94 -11.23 10.38
N ASP A 258 3.83 -11.17 9.40
CA ASP A 258 3.43 -11.26 7.99
C ASP A 258 2.83 -12.65 7.74
N PRO A 259 1.52 -12.77 7.46
CA PRO A 259 0.87 -14.06 7.26
C PRO A 259 1.33 -14.78 5.98
N PHE A 260 2.06 -14.11 5.10
CA PHE A 260 2.64 -14.67 3.88
C PHE A 260 4.16 -14.86 3.98
N GLY A 261 4.78 -14.47 5.10
CA GLY A 261 6.20 -14.64 5.36
C GLY A 261 6.54 -15.98 6.03
N ASP A 262 7.84 -16.23 6.21
CA ASP A 262 8.36 -17.44 6.84
C ASP A 262 8.50 -17.34 8.37
N ALA A 263 8.06 -16.23 8.95
CA ALA A 263 8.14 -16.00 10.39
C ALA A 263 7.19 -16.94 11.15
N PRO A 264 7.62 -17.53 12.30
CA PRO A 264 6.75 -18.39 13.08
C PRO A 264 5.56 -17.62 13.62
N VAL A 265 4.37 -18.21 13.50
CA VAL A 265 3.15 -17.70 14.16
C VAL A 265 3.34 -17.87 15.66
N ALA A 266 3.38 -16.76 16.39
CA ALA A 266 3.54 -16.71 17.84
C ALA A 266 2.26 -17.09 18.58
#